data_AF-A0A2E2TR71-F1
#
_entry.id   AF-A0A2E2TR71-F1
#
_cell.length_a   1.000
_cell.length_b   1.000
_cell.length_c   1.000
_cell.angle_alpha   90.00
_cell.angle_beta   90.00
_cell.angle_gamma   90.00
#
_symmetry.space_group_name_H-M   'P 1'
#
loop_
_entity.id
_entity.type
_entity.pdbx_description
1 polymer ?
#
loop_
_entity_poly.entity_id
_entity_poly.type
_entity_poly.pdbx_seq_one_letter_code
_entity_poly.pdbx_strand_id
1 'polypeptide(L)'
;IIIIYLIIQMFMKEVPWRRICQKSLGKGRTSDVVTTVPFGVNTGQRDIKLGLNMYPSTKTAVLNDLVEVLNRQGIYELLILNSHGGNDFKTLLGELGAKYPKMWLATCSWFKILNHSTYL
;
A
#
# COMPACT_ATOMS: atom_id res chain seq x y z
N ILE A 1 12.96 -8.95 6.70
CA ILE A 1 11.75 -8.59 5.94
C ILE A 1 10.81 -7.82 6.83
N ILE A 2 10.95 -6.50 6.85
CA ILE A 2 9.99 -5.60 7.49
C ILE A 2 8.95 -5.27 6.42
N ILE A 3 7.78 -5.92 6.47
CA ILE A 3 6.71 -5.62 5.52
C ILE A 3 5.89 -4.44 6.05
N ILE A 4 6.06 -3.29 5.42
CA ILE A 4 5.27 -2.09 5.68
C ILE A 4 4.11 -2.02 4.73
N TYR A 5 2.92 -1.84 5.28
CA TYR A 5 1.67 -1.81 4.54
C TYR A 5 1.14 -0.40 4.42
N LEU A 6 0.87 0.02 3.20
CA LEU A 6 0.07 1.20 2.89
C LEU A 6 -1.31 0.75 2.43
N ILE A 7 -2.28 0.76 3.34
CA ILE A 7 -3.68 0.44 3.00
C ILE A 7 -4.33 1.71 2.51
N ILE A 8 -4.80 1.71 1.27
CA ILE A 8 -5.59 2.81 0.72
C ILE A 8 -7.08 2.48 0.74
N GLN A 9 -7.78 3.12 1.70
CA GLN A 9 -9.23 3.29 1.91
C GLN A 9 -9.70 2.86 3.33
N MET A 10 -10.52 3.73 3.92
CA MET A 10 -10.85 3.84 5.35
C MET A 10 -11.71 2.69 5.93
N PHE A 11 -12.26 1.80 5.09
CA PHE A 11 -13.19 0.74 5.52
C PHE A 11 -12.53 -0.45 6.22
N MET A 12 -11.20 -0.48 6.35
CA MET A 12 -10.48 -1.66 6.84
C MET A 12 -9.73 -1.46 8.16
N LYS A 13 -10.13 -0.48 8.98
CA LYS A 13 -9.59 -0.33 10.35
C LYS A 13 -9.78 -1.59 11.21
N GLU A 14 -10.74 -2.45 10.87
CA GLU A 14 -11.05 -3.67 11.63
C GLU A 14 -10.29 -4.92 11.18
N VAL A 15 -9.59 -4.89 10.05
CA VAL A 15 -8.85 -6.07 9.60
C VAL A 15 -7.54 -6.16 10.40
N PRO A 16 -7.24 -7.30 11.06
CA PRO A 16 -6.06 -7.45 11.90
C PRO A 16 -4.81 -7.72 11.06
N TRP A 17 -4.45 -6.78 10.18
CA TRP A 17 -3.34 -6.89 9.23
C TRP A 17 -2.06 -7.34 9.91
N ARG A 18 -1.70 -6.72 11.04
CA ARG A 18 -0.53 -7.12 11.85
C ARG A 18 -0.51 -8.62 12.14
N ARG A 19 -1.65 -9.22 12.50
CA ARG A 19 -1.77 -10.65 12.81
C ARG A 19 -1.65 -11.54 11.57
N ILE A 20 -2.23 -11.11 10.45
CA ILE A 20 -2.15 -11.83 9.16
C ILE A 20 -0.70 -11.86 8.67
N CYS A 21 -0.02 -10.72 8.74
CA CYS A 21 1.36 -10.56 8.28
C CYS A 21 2.36 -11.34 9.16
N GLN A 22 2.15 -11.32 10.47
CA GLN A 22 2.93 -12.15 11.40
C GLN A 22 2.79 -13.64 11.10
N LYS A 23 1.59 -14.10 10.69
CA LYS A 23 1.39 -15.50 10.28
C LYS A 23 2.07 -15.83 8.94
N SER A 24 2.03 -14.93 7.97
CA SER A 24 2.54 -15.20 6.61
C SER A 24 4.07 -15.18 6.49
N LEU A 25 4.76 -14.49 7.40
CA LEU A 25 6.21 -14.26 7.31
C LEU A 25 7.10 -15.43 7.72
N GLY A 26 6.55 -16.46 8.38
CA GLY A 26 7.34 -17.56 8.94
C GLY A 26 8.14 -17.17 10.19
N LYS A 27 8.74 -18.15 10.87
CA LYS A 27 9.50 -17.90 12.11
C LYS A 27 10.75 -17.06 11.83
N GLY A 28 10.98 -16.01 12.64
CA GLY A 28 12.20 -15.17 12.60
C GLY A 28 12.12 -13.91 11.73
N ARG A 29 10.96 -13.59 11.14
CA ARG A 29 10.75 -12.34 10.38
C ARG A 29 9.72 -11.46 11.09
N THR A 30 10.07 -10.18 11.28
CA THR A 30 9.22 -9.17 11.93
C THR A 30 8.61 -8.25 10.88
N SER A 31 7.28 -8.12 10.84
CA SER A 31 6.61 -7.05 10.09
C SER A 31 6.23 -5.92 11.02
N ASP A 32 6.48 -4.69 10.56
CA ASP A 32 5.93 -3.49 11.17
C ASP A 32 4.89 -2.90 10.21
N VAL A 33 3.65 -2.81 10.67
CA VAL A 33 2.59 -2.11 9.94
C VAL A 33 2.81 -0.62 10.16
N VAL A 34 3.51 0.06 9.25
CA VAL A 34 3.92 1.44 9.53
C VAL A 34 2.78 2.43 9.42
N THR A 35 1.90 2.42 8.41
CA THR A 35 0.81 3.44 8.33
C THR A 35 -0.30 3.10 7.32
N THR A 36 -1.57 3.25 7.73
CA THR A 36 -2.71 3.28 6.79
C THR A 36 -2.84 4.67 6.17
N VAL A 37 -2.92 4.76 4.83
CA VAL A 37 -3.19 6.04 4.13
C VAL A 37 -4.66 6.06 3.72
N PRO A 38 -5.52 6.83 4.39
CA PRO A 38 -6.97 6.69 4.23
C PRO A 38 -7.53 7.30 2.93
N PHE A 39 -6.70 7.69 1.96
CA PHE A 39 -7.12 8.45 0.78
C PHE A 39 -6.67 7.77 -0.52
N GLY A 40 -7.61 7.60 -1.44
CA GLY A 40 -7.38 7.07 -2.79
C GLY A 40 -7.69 8.09 -3.88
N VAL A 41 -7.49 7.67 -5.13
CA VAL A 41 -7.85 8.46 -6.30
C VAL A 41 -9.37 8.32 -6.54
N ASN A 42 -10.11 9.40 -6.28
CA ASN A 42 -11.57 9.49 -6.37
C ASN A 42 -11.99 10.58 -7.38
N THR A 43 -11.18 10.84 -8.40
CA THR A 43 -11.32 12.04 -9.26
C THR A 43 -12.61 12.03 -10.08
N GLY A 44 -13.22 10.86 -10.32
CA GLY A 44 -14.52 10.68 -10.97
C GLY A 44 -15.72 10.68 -10.01
N GLN A 45 -15.50 10.77 -8.69
CA GLN A 45 -16.54 10.74 -7.65
C GLN A 45 -16.70 12.12 -6.97
N ARG A 46 -16.67 13.20 -7.76
CA ARG A 46 -16.64 14.59 -7.26
C ARG A 46 -17.93 14.99 -6.53
N ASP A 47 -19.05 14.39 -6.92
CA ASP A 47 -20.38 14.73 -6.40
C ASP A 47 -20.71 13.98 -5.10
N ILE A 48 -19.80 13.15 -4.59
CA ILE A 48 -19.96 12.48 -3.30
C ILE A 48 -19.62 13.47 -2.18
N LYS A 49 -20.64 13.89 -1.42
CA LYS A 49 -20.46 14.72 -0.23
C LYS A 49 -19.49 14.04 0.75
N LEU A 50 -18.48 14.78 1.21
CA LEU A 50 -17.36 14.27 2.04
C LEU A 50 -16.42 13.27 1.35
N GLY A 51 -16.53 13.11 0.02
CA GLY A 51 -15.60 12.33 -0.78
C GLY A 51 -14.25 13.05 -0.90
N LEU A 52 -13.22 12.51 -0.25
CA LEU A 52 -11.86 13.03 -0.37
C LEU A 52 -11.15 12.39 -1.55
N ASN A 53 -10.50 13.21 -2.38
CA ASN A 53 -9.69 12.77 -3.52
C ASN A 53 -8.22 13.09 -3.27
N MET A 54 -7.36 12.09 -3.42
CA MET A 54 -5.92 12.29 -3.52
C MET A 54 -5.50 12.25 -4.99
N TYR A 55 -4.87 13.32 -5.48
CA TYR A 55 -4.34 13.33 -6.83
C TYR A 55 -3.16 12.36 -6.98
N PRO A 56 -2.93 11.79 -8.19
CA PRO A 56 -1.77 10.93 -8.44
C PRO A 56 -0.42 11.55 -8.07
N SER A 57 -0.25 12.87 -8.28
CA SER A 57 0.96 13.61 -7.89
C SER A 57 1.15 13.66 -6.37
N THR A 58 0.09 13.92 -5.60
CA THR A 58 0.13 13.89 -4.14
C THR A 58 0.44 12.50 -3.61
N LYS A 59 -0.18 11.46 -4.18
CA LYS A 59 0.11 10.06 -3.85
C LYS A 59 1.59 9.71 -4.07
N THR A 60 2.14 10.20 -5.17
CA THR A 60 3.56 10.02 -5.54
C THR A 60 4.49 10.69 -4.53
N ALA A 61 4.20 11.94 -4.15
CA ALA A 61 4.97 12.66 -3.14
C ALA A 61 4.96 11.93 -1.78
N VAL A 62 3.77 11.54 -1.29
CA VAL A 62 3.63 10.80 -0.03
C VAL A 62 4.42 9.49 -0.06
N LEU A 63 4.35 8.74 -1.16
CA LEU A 63 5.05 7.47 -1.26
C LEU A 63 6.57 7.65 -1.39
N ASN A 64 7.02 8.69 -2.08
CA ASN A 64 8.44 9.04 -2.14
C ASN A 64 9.01 9.31 -0.74
N ASP A 65 8.33 10.15 0.05
CA ASP A 65 8.81 10.55 1.37
C ASP A 65 8.85 9.34 2.32
N LEU A 66 7.86 8.44 2.23
CA LEU A 66 7.88 7.18 2.96
C LEU A 66 9.09 6.32 2.56
N VAL A 67 9.28 6.07 1.26
CA VAL A 67 10.40 5.24 0.78
C VAL A 67 11.75 5.85 1.18
N GLU A 68 11.89 7.17 1.14
CA GLU A 68 13.11 7.86 1.56
C GLU A 68 13.42 7.63 3.04
N VAL A 69 12.41 7.76 3.91
CA VAL A 69 12.55 7.51 5.36
C VAL A 69 12.96 6.07 5.62
N LEU A 70 12.29 5.11 4.98
CA LEU A 70 12.60 3.68 5.14
C LEU A 70 14.01 3.34 4.66
N ASN A 71 14.38 3.83 3.48
CA ASN A 71 15.71 3.62 2.92
C ASN A 71 16.80 4.20 3.83
N ARG A 72 16.58 5.39 4.42
CA ARG A 72 17.51 6.01 5.38
C ARG A 72 17.61 5.25 6.70
N GLN A 73 16.52 4.61 7.14
CA GLN A 73 16.46 3.78 8.34
C GLN A 73 17.03 2.36 8.13
N GLY A 74 17.49 2.01 6.93
CA GLY A 74 17.99 0.67 6.61
C GLY A 74 16.88 -0.36 6.39
N ILE A 75 15.66 0.09 6.13
CA ILE A 75 14.49 -0.75 5.83
C ILE A 75 14.28 -0.76 4.33
N TYR A 76 14.61 -1.89 3.69
CA TYR A 76 14.72 -1.97 2.25
C TYR A 76 13.57 -2.71 1.56
N GLU A 77 12.52 -3.09 2.27
CA GLU A 77 11.43 -3.90 1.70
C GLU A 77 10.08 -3.24 2.00
N LEU A 78 9.28 -2.98 0.98
CA LEU A 78 7.98 -2.33 1.11
C LEU A 78 6.93 -3.05 0.25
N LEU A 79 5.80 -3.43 0.86
CA LEU A 79 4.65 -4.03 0.17
C LEU A 79 3.41 -3.17 0.35
N ILE A 80 2.96 -2.53 -0.72
CA ILE A 80 1.71 -1.80 -0.73
C ILE A 80 0.54 -2.77 -0.84
N LEU A 81 -0.34 -2.80 0.15
CA LEU A 81 -1.63 -3.51 0.06
C LEU A 81 -2.72 -2.56 -0.42
N ASN A 82 -3.02 -2.64 -1.70
CA ASN A 82 -4.05 -1.83 -2.32
C ASN A 82 -5.45 -2.41 -2.04
N SER A 83 -6.34 -1.60 -1.46
CA SER A 83 -7.75 -1.93 -1.25
C SER A 83 -8.70 -1.25 -2.23
N HIS A 84 -8.19 -0.41 -3.12
CA HIS A 84 -9.02 0.42 -4.00
C HIS A 84 -8.71 0.16 -5.47
N GLY A 85 -9.74 -0.22 -6.24
CA GLY A 85 -9.63 -0.54 -7.67
C GLY A 85 -9.04 0.59 -8.51
N GLY A 86 -9.36 1.84 -8.17
CA GLY A 86 -8.87 3.03 -8.88
C GLY A 86 -7.41 3.39 -8.65
N ASN A 87 -6.70 2.69 -7.75
CA ASN A 87 -5.27 2.93 -7.54
C ASN A 87 -4.44 1.98 -8.40
N ASP A 88 -3.57 2.56 -9.22
CA ASP A 88 -2.42 1.86 -9.79
C ASP A 88 -1.13 2.38 -9.15
N PHE A 89 -0.26 1.44 -8.77
CA PHE A 89 1.05 1.71 -8.16
C PHE A 89 2.21 1.19 -9.02
N LYS A 90 1.97 0.41 -10.08
CA LYS A 90 3.04 -0.26 -10.84
C LYS A 90 4.04 0.74 -11.42
N THR A 91 3.55 1.75 -12.13
CA THR A 91 4.40 2.80 -12.72
C THR A 91 5.18 3.54 -11.64
N LEU A 92 4.49 3.96 -10.59
CA LEU A 92 5.08 4.69 -9.46
C LEU A 92 6.16 3.88 -8.74
N LEU A 93 5.94 2.59 -8.50
CA LEU A 93 6.95 1.72 -7.89
C LEU A 93 8.14 1.48 -8.81
N GLY A 94 7.94 1.48 -10.14
CA GLY A 94 9.05 1.42 -11.09
C GLY A 94 9.95 2.65 -11.01
N GLU A 95 9.36 3.85 -10.99
CA GLU A 95 10.10 5.11 -10.83
C GLU A 95 10.84 5.19 -9.49
N LEU A 96 10.17 4.82 -8.40
CA LEU A 96 10.79 4.80 -7.07
C LEU A 96 11.88 3.73 -6.96
N GLY A 97 11.71 2.56 -7.59
CA GLY A 97 12.74 1.52 -7.63
C GLY A 97 14.00 1.97 -8.36
N ALA A 98 13.85 2.72 -9.45
CA ALA A 98 14.98 3.35 -10.14
C ALA A 98 15.68 4.42 -9.27
N LYS A 99 14.90 5.22 -8.52
CA LYS A 99 15.43 6.25 -7.61
C LYS A 99 16.11 5.65 -6.36
N TYR A 100 15.60 4.54 -5.83
CA TYR A 100 16.07 3.88 -4.62
C TYR A 100 16.46 2.42 -4.91
N PRO A 101 17.62 2.16 -5.54
CA PRO A 101 17.98 0.84 -6.06
C PRO A 101 18.17 -0.25 -4.99
N LYS A 102 18.31 0.14 -3.71
CA LYS A 102 18.36 -0.81 -2.58
C LYS A 102 16.96 -1.29 -2.17
N MET A 103 15.91 -0.56 -2.53
CA MET A 103 14.54 -0.85 -2.11
C MET A 103 13.93 -1.94 -2.99
N TRP A 104 13.46 -3.00 -2.35
CA TRP A 104 12.49 -3.92 -2.91
C TRP A 104 11.09 -3.36 -2.70
N LEU A 105 10.40 -3.06 -3.81
CA LEU A 105 9.08 -2.45 -3.81
C LEU A 105 8.08 -3.37 -4.50
N ALA A 106 6.97 -3.66 -3.83
CA ALA A 106 5.89 -4.46 -4.39
C ALA A 106 4.52 -3.87 -4.08
N THR A 107 3.52 -4.25 -4.88
CA THR A 107 2.11 -3.92 -4.63
C THR A 107 1.26 -5.16 -4.80
N CYS A 108 0.21 -5.28 -3.98
CA CYS A 108 -0.75 -6.37 -4.04
C CYS A 108 -2.17 -5.80 -3.88
N SER A 109 -3.06 -6.13 -4.81
CA SER A 109 -4.47 -5.74 -4.74
C SER A 109 -5.28 -6.90 -4.19
N TRP A 110 -5.63 -6.87 -2.90
CA TRP A 110 -6.18 -8.06 -2.22
C TRP A 110 -7.54 -8.50 -2.78
N PHE A 111 -8.36 -7.55 -3.24
CA PHE A 111 -9.66 -7.82 -3.85
C PHE A 111 -9.56 -8.60 -5.17
N LYS A 112 -8.35 -8.74 -5.73
CA LYS A 112 -8.05 -9.56 -6.92
C LYS A 112 -7.50 -10.94 -6.56
N ILE A 113 -7.21 -11.22 -5.29
CA ILE A 113 -6.63 -12.50 -4.86
C ILE A 113 -7.70 -13.59 -4.79
N LEU A 114 -8.91 -13.23 -4.33
CA LEU A 114 -10.02 -14.19 -4.25
C LEU A 114 -10.64 -14.37 -5.63
N ASN A 115 -10.93 -15.61 -6.00
CA ASN A 115 -11.73 -15.90 -7.19
C ASN A 115 -13.21 -15.62 -6.87
N HIS A 116 -13.77 -14.62 -7.54
CA HIS A 116 -15.17 -14.23 -7.34
C HIS A 116 -16.15 -15.32 -7.79
N SER A 117 -15.75 -16.19 -8.74
CA SER A 117 -16.56 -17.31 -9.21
C SER A 117 -16.76 -18.42 -8.18
N THR A 118 -16.08 -18.34 -7.03
CA THR A 118 -16.22 -19.31 -5.94
C THR A 118 -17.31 -18.88 -4.94
N TYR A 119 -17.81 -17.64 -5.06
CA TYR A 119 -18.77 -17.04 -4.12
C TYR A 119 -20.05 -16.52 -4.80
N LEU A 120 -20.16 -16.70 -6.11
CA LEU A 120 -21.34 -16.47 -6.95
C LEU A 120 -21.81 -17.82 -7.49
#